data_AF-A0A1A8MXB6-F1
#
_entry.id   AF-A0A1A8MXB6-F1
#
_cell.length_a   1.000
_cell.length_b   1.000
_cell.length_c   1.000
_cell.angle_alpha   90.00
_cell.angle_beta   90.00
_cell.angle_gamma   90.00
#
_symmetry.space_group_name_H-M   'P 1'
#
loop_
_entity.id
_entity.type
_entity.pdbx_description
1 polymer ?
#
loop_
_entity_poly.entity_id
_entity_poly.type
_entity_poly.pdbx_seq_one_letter_code
_entity_poly.pdbx_strand_id
1 'polypeptide(L)'
;MAHRIQGLMQWEKGRNGFFQKVFLLLVFGSLCDFTTGHIRYSIPEEMKKGSLIGNVAQDLGLDLKRLRSGRARIVSGENVQYTELKADKGVLVVKEKIDREQLCGDTTPCSFSLEMILENPMELHQITVEVTDINDHSPAFKTHNLSFEISESATTGARFSLTSADDADVGINGLKEYVLTENDHFVLQQHSNADGKKYAEMVLQKQLDREKTPNLSFKLIAVDGGIPQKSGTVIIDVAVLDANDNAPVFNQSVYKATVMEHVPKETYVITVKAIDADYGANNIITYYFSDRNSPLGDLFRITDTGAIYIKGDVDYEKVKKYELRIDAKDQGGLTDSSKVIIEVTDVNDNAPVISVMSFTSPVSEDSPPGTTIGIINVKDLDSGDNGQVSCKIEQNAPFKIKSNLRNYYTLVTDSVLDREIVSEYNITVVATDGGIPPLSAKKTFSLKVSDVNDNAPVFPQSLY
;
A
#
# COMPACT_ATOMS: atom_id res chain seq x y z
N MET A 1 -45.59 -43.12 37.20
CA MET A 1 -45.46 -42.68 38.61
C MET A 1 -45.76 -41.19 38.61
N ALA A 2 -46.96 -40.71 38.92
CA ALA A 2 -47.73 -40.80 40.18
C ALA A 2 -47.07 -40.02 41.35
N HIS A 3 -47.94 -39.32 42.10
CA HIS A 3 -47.75 -38.39 43.23
C HIS A 3 -47.58 -36.92 42.82
N ARG A 4 -48.54 -35.98 43.01
CA ARG A 4 -49.63 -35.78 43.99
C ARG A 4 -49.16 -35.75 45.44
N ILE A 5 -49.03 -34.54 45.99
CA ILE A 5 -49.24 -34.24 47.42
C ILE A 5 -50.13 -33.00 47.54
N GLN A 6 -51.25 -33.19 48.23
CA GLN A 6 -52.20 -32.19 48.69
C GLN A 6 -51.71 -31.57 50.02
N GLY A 7 -52.16 -30.36 50.32
CA GLY A 7 -52.14 -29.79 51.67
C GLY A 7 -53.18 -28.67 51.79
N LEU A 8 -54.39 -29.03 52.22
CA LEU A 8 -55.44 -28.13 52.69
C LEU A 8 -55.05 -27.53 54.05
N MET A 9 -55.43 -26.27 54.32
CA MET A 9 -56.02 -25.92 55.62
C MET A 9 -56.91 -24.68 55.53
N GLN A 10 -57.93 -24.67 56.39
CA GLN A 10 -59.24 -24.07 56.25
C GLN A 10 -59.41 -22.87 57.20
N TRP A 11 -60.28 -21.93 56.77
CA TRP A 11 -61.27 -21.16 57.54
C TRP A 11 -60.93 -20.44 58.86
N GLU A 12 -61.33 -19.17 58.94
CA GLU A 12 -62.28 -18.73 59.98
C GLU A 12 -63.06 -17.46 59.54
N LYS A 13 -64.40 -17.57 59.59
CA LYS A 13 -65.36 -16.46 59.53
C LYS A 13 -65.89 -16.26 60.95
N GLY A 14 -65.75 -15.05 61.50
CA GLY A 14 -66.39 -14.63 62.75
C GLY A 14 -67.30 -13.43 62.51
N ARG A 15 -68.58 -13.57 62.85
CA ARG A 15 -69.70 -12.65 62.65
C ARG A 15 -70.26 -12.29 64.02
N ASN A 16 -70.58 -11.01 64.28
CA ASN A 16 -71.54 -10.44 65.26
C ASN A 16 -71.31 -8.90 65.26
N GLY A 17 -72.26 -7.97 65.10
CA GLY A 17 -73.71 -8.00 65.16
C GLY A 17 -74.21 -7.43 66.50
N PHE A 18 -74.45 -6.11 66.62
CA PHE A 18 -75.71 -5.50 67.11
C PHE A 18 -75.65 -3.95 67.27
N PHE A 19 -76.66 -3.30 66.68
CA PHE A 19 -77.40 -2.09 67.07
C PHE A 19 -76.72 -0.90 67.77
N GLN A 20 -76.76 0.25 67.08
CA GLN A 20 -77.48 1.42 67.62
C GLN A 20 -77.97 2.34 66.49
N LYS A 21 -79.28 2.53 66.42
CA LYS A 21 -79.93 3.60 65.64
C LYS A 21 -79.68 4.92 66.37
N VAL A 22 -79.13 5.93 65.69
CA VAL A 22 -79.23 7.32 66.11
C VAL A 22 -79.73 8.15 64.93
N PHE A 23 -80.64 9.04 65.28
CA PHE A 23 -81.59 9.76 64.46
C PHE A 23 -80.94 10.97 63.75
N LEU A 24 -81.58 11.36 62.65
CA LEU A 24 -81.42 12.58 61.84
C LEU A 24 -80.73 13.79 62.51
N LEU A 25 -79.80 14.39 61.78
CA LEU A 25 -79.64 15.85 61.72
C LEU A 25 -79.24 16.26 60.29
N LEU A 26 -80.22 16.70 59.53
CA LEU A 26 -80.08 17.43 58.27
C LEU A 26 -79.37 18.75 58.56
N VAL A 27 -78.09 18.83 58.26
CA VAL A 27 -77.35 20.09 58.17
C VAL A 27 -77.25 20.44 56.69
N PHE A 28 -78.09 21.39 56.26
CA PHE A 28 -77.89 22.14 55.02
C PHE A 28 -76.62 23.00 55.20
N GLY A 29 -75.46 22.38 54.97
CA GLY A 29 -74.20 23.07 54.77
C GLY A 29 -74.04 23.32 53.28
N SER A 30 -74.12 24.59 52.87
CA SER A 30 -73.74 25.05 51.54
C SER A 30 -72.29 24.66 51.28
N LEU A 31 -72.07 23.51 50.64
CA LEU A 31 -70.82 23.20 49.97
C LEU A 31 -70.72 24.19 48.81
N CYS A 32 -69.93 25.25 49.00
CA CYS A 32 -69.36 25.94 47.86
C CYS A 32 -68.51 24.91 47.12
N ASP A 33 -69.02 24.43 45.99
CA ASP A 33 -68.22 23.71 45.01
C ASP A 33 -67.07 24.63 44.59
N PHE A 34 -65.87 24.41 45.16
CA PHE A 34 -64.65 24.85 44.50
C PHE A 34 -64.44 23.93 43.30
N THR A 35 -65.11 24.23 42.19
CA THR A 35 -64.71 23.71 40.89
C THR A 35 -63.37 24.35 40.56
N THR A 36 -62.26 23.69 40.91
CA THR A 36 -60.93 24.06 40.40
C THR A 36 -60.90 23.70 38.92
N GLY A 37 -61.25 24.65 38.06
CA GLY A 37 -61.19 24.46 36.62
C GLY A 37 -59.73 24.30 36.19
N HIS A 38 -59.34 23.09 35.79
CA HIS A 38 -58.04 22.84 35.17
C HIS A 38 -58.18 22.94 33.66
N ILE A 39 -57.58 23.97 33.05
CA ILE A 39 -57.61 24.15 31.60
C ILE A 39 -56.30 23.64 31.00
N ARG A 40 -56.39 22.97 29.86
CA ARG A 40 -55.23 22.59 29.05
C ARG A 40 -55.36 23.20 27.65
N TYR A 41 -54.33 23.93 27.24
CA TYR A 41 -54.18 24.38 25.86
C TYR A 41 -52.98 23.68 25.23
N SER A 42 -53.04 23.51 23.91
CA SER A 42 -51.94 23.01 23.10
C SER A 42 -51.65 24.05 22.03
N ILE A 43 -50.42 24.55 21.99
CA ILE A 43 -50.00 25.54 21.02
C ILE A 43 -48.68 25.13 20.36
N PRO A 44 -48.48 25.44 19.08
CA PRO A 44 -47.16 25.35 18.49
C PRO A 44 -46.20 26.37 19.12
N GLU A 45 -44.93 26.02 19.18
CA GLU A 45 -43.89 26.99 19.52
C GLU A 45 -43.72 28.07 18.45
N GLU A 46 -42.79 29.01 18.66
CA GLU A 46 -42.42 30.03 17.67
C GLU A 46 -43.58 30.99 17.28
N MET A 47 -44.69 30.95 18.02
CA MET A 47 -45.84 31.81 17.79
C MET A 47 -45.48 33.29 18.01
N LYS A 48 -45.99 34.16 17.13
CA LYS A 48 -45.76 35.61 17.21
C LYS A 48 -46.34 36.19 18.50
N LYS A 49 -45.68 37.21 19.05
CA LYS A 49 -46.22 37.98 20.19
C LYS A 49 -47.63 38.49 19.88
N GLY A 50 -48.54 38.32 20.84
CA GLY A 50 -49.96 38.66 20.72
C GLY A 50 -50.83 37.57 20.11
N SER A 51 -50.26 36.43 19.70
CA SER A 51 -51.05 35.30 19.16
C SER A 51 -51.96 34.71 20.24
N LEU A 52 -53.15 34.27 19.83
CA LEU A 52 -54.15 33.69 20.73
C LEU A 52 -53.73 32.29 21.18
N ILE A 53 -53.75 32.05 22.49
CA ILE A 53 -53.55 30.72 23.09
C ILE A 53 -54.90 30.05 23.34
N GLY A 54 -55.86 30.79 23.93
CA GLY A 54 -57.18 30.26 24.24
C GLY A 54 -58.10 31.27 24.91
N ASN A 55 -59.39 30.95 24.98
CA ASN A 55 -60.41 31.81 25.59
C ASN A 55 -60.73 31.34 27.01
N VAL A 56 -59.90 31.76 27.96
CA VAL A 56 -60.02 31.35 29.37
C VAL A 56 -61.35 31.77 30.01
N ALA A 57 -61.93 32.89 29.58
CA ALA A 57 -63.24 33.33 30.07
C ALA A 57 -64.34 32.34 29.69
N GLN A 58 -64.36 31.95 28.40
CA GLN A 58 -65.33 30.99 27.88
C GLN A 58 -65.13 29.61 28.49
N ASP A 59 -63.90 29.12 28.55
CA ASP A 59 -63.59 27.76 28.97
C ASP A 59 -63.83 27.54 30.48
N LEU A 60 -63.75 28.60 31.29
CA LEU A 60 -64.11 28.57 32.72
C LEU A 60 -65.55 29.02 33.01
N GLY A 61 -66.33 29.40 31.99
CA GLY A 61 -67.69 29.92 32.17
C GLY A 61 -67.76 31.27 32.90
N LEU A 62 -66.71 32.09 32.81
CA LEU A 62 -66.60 33.41 33.45
C LEU A 62 -66.99 34.54 32.48
N ASP A 63 -67.80 35.50 32.94
CA ASP A 63 -68.09 36.72 32.17
C ASP A 63 -66.90 37.70 32.22
N LEU A 64 -66.72 38.49 31.18
CA LEU A 64 -65.69 39.54 31.09
C LEU A 64 -65.81 40.56 32.24
N LYS A 65 -67.03 40.83 32.71
CA LYS A 65 -67.24 41.67 33.90
C LYS A 65 -66.61 41.06 35.14
N ARG A 66 -66.66 39.73 35.30
CA ARG A 66 -66.07 39.01 36.42
C ARG A 66 -64.55 39.06 36.39
N LEU A 67 -63.93 38.91 35.21
CA LEU A 67 -62.48 39.05 35.07
C LEU A 67 -61.98 40.44 35.47
N ARG A 68 -62.74 41.49 35.10
CA ARG A 68 -62.40 42.88 35.45
C ARG A 68 -62.65 43.18 36.93
N SER A 69 -63.85 42.86 37.44
CA SER A 69 -64.21 43.13 38.84
C SER A 69 -63.36 42.32 39.82
N GLY A 70 -62.95 41.12 39.42
CA GLY A 70 -62.07 40.24 40.17
C GLY A 70 -60.58 40.50 39.98
N ARG A 71 -60.17 41.57 39.27
CA ARG A 71 -58.75 41.87 39.02
C ARG A 71 -57.96 40.64 38.54
N ALA A 72 -58.53 39.91 37.59
CA ALA A 72 -57.96 38.66 37.11
C ALA A 72 -56.52 38.88 36.63
N ARG A 73 -55.60 38.09 37.17
CA ARG A 73 -54.17 38.14 36.82
C ARG A 73 -53.58 36.76 36.78
N ILE A 74 -52.58 36.59 35.95
CA ILE A 74 -51.80 35.36 35.85
C ILE A 74 -50.53 35.48 36.70
N VAL A 75 -50.18 34.39 37.35
CA VAL A 75 -48.93 34.18 38.06
C VAL A 75 -48.27 32.96 37.44
N SER A 76 -46.97 33.05 37.21
CA SER A 76 -46.16 31.93 36.72
C SER A 76 -45.02 31.72 37.70
N GLY A 77 -44.66 30.46 37.94
CA GLY A 77 -43.47 30.09 38.69
C GLY A 77 -42.16 30.28 37.91
N GLU A 78 -42.25 30.53 36.60
CA GLU A 78 -41.11 30.72 35.71
C GLU A 78 -40.53 32.14 35.80
N ASN A 79 -39.20 32.26 35.60
CA ASN A 79 -38.50 33.55 35.54
C ASN A 79 -38.95 34.41 34.33
N VAL A 80 -39.42 33.76 33.26
CA VAL A 80 -39.93 34.41 32.05
C VAL A 80 -41.43 34.21 31.98
N GLN A 81 -42.15 35.32 31.81
CA GLN A 81 -43.60 35.29 31.65
C GLN A 81 -43.96 35.16 30.16
N TYR A 82 -44.09 33.92 29.68
CA TYR A 82 -44.39 33.61 28.27
C TYR A 82 -45.78 34.04 27.80
N THR A 83 -46.74 34.19 28.72
CA THR A 83 -48.15 34.46 28.38
C THR A 83 -48.66 35.74 29.04
N GLU A 84 -49.72 36.31 28.48
CA GLU A 84 -50.41 37.49 29.01
C GLU A 84 -51.93 37.26 28.97
N LEU A 85 -52.61 37.57 30.07
CA LEU A 85 -54.07 37.59 30.11
C LEU A 85 -54.60 38.95 29.63
N LYS A 86 -55.32 38.97 28.51
CA LYS A 86 -56.10 40.12 28.07
C LYS A 86 -57.48 40.09 28.73
N ALA A 87 -57.54 40.53 29.99
CA ALA A 87 -58.76 40.48 30.82
C ALA A 87 -59.95 41.27 30.22
N ASP A 88 -59.68 42.24 29.34
CA ASP A 88 -60.70 42.98 28.61
C ASP A 88 -61.44 42.12 27.57
N LYS A 89 -60.76 41.11 27.03
CA LYS A 89 -61.24 40.18 25.99
C LYS A 89 -61.44 38.74 26.49
N GLY A 90 -60.95 38.42 27.69
CA GLY A 90 -61.08 37.09 28.27
C GLY A 90 -60.16 36.03 27.68
N VAL A 91 -59.12 36.46 26.96
CA VAL A 91 -58.22 35.56 26.21
C VAL A 91 -56.81 35.58 26.75
N LEU A 92 -56.16 34.42 26.68
CA LEU A 92 -54.73 34.26 26.94
C LEU A 92 -53.98 34.43 25.62
N VAL A 93 -52.93 35.25 25.60
CA VAL A 93 -52.10 35.49 24.42
C VAL A 93 -50.62 35.26 24.71
N VAL A 94 -49.83 35.02 23.67
CA VAL A 94 -48.37 34.92 23.74
C VAL A 94 -47.78 36.30 24.04
N LYS A 95 -46.95 36.40 25.09
CA LYS A 95 -46.26 37.64 25.50
C LYS A 95 -44.81 37.66 25.01
N GLU A 96 -44.11 36.55 25.24
CA GLU A 96 -42.74 36.32 24.79
C GLU A 96 -42.70 35.10 23.88
N LYS A 97 -41.72 35.06 22.97
CA LYS A 97 -41.53 33.94 22.06
C LYS A 97 -41.26 32.69 22.89
N ILE A 98 -41.96 31.61 22.56
CA ILE A 98 -41.81 30.31 23.23
C ILE A 98 -40.94 29.47 22.30
N ASP A 99 -39.74 29.17 22.76
CA ASP A 99 -38.77 28.26 22.15
C ASP A 99 -38.80 27.00 23.02
N ARG A 100 -39.24 25.88 22.44
CA ARG A 100 -39.49 24.63 23.16
C ARG A 100 -38.18 23.99 23.56
N GLU A 101 -37.16 24.05 22.71
CA GLU A 101 -35.83 23.50 22.95
C GLU A 101 -35.18 24.18 24.15
N GLN A 102 -35.36 25.50 24.30
CA GLN A 102 -34.90 26.24 25.47
C GLN A 102 -35.69 25.90 26.75
N LEU A 103 -37.01 25.68 26.62
CA LEU A 103 -37.89 25.42 27.77
C LEU A 103 -37.74 24.00 28.33
N CYS A 104 -37.70 23.00 27.46
CA CYS A 104 -37.84 21.59 27.81
C CYS A 104 -36.67 20.71 27.33
N GLY A 105 -35.82 21.19 26.42
CA GLY A 105 -34.82 20.37 25.73
C GLY A 105 -35.47 19.14 25.09
N ASP A 106 -34.91 17.96 25.35
CA ASP A 106 -35.41 16.68 24.81
C ASP A 106 -36.67 16.14 25.54
N THR A 107 -37.18 16.85 26.55
CA THR A 107 -38.25 16.35 27.42
C THR A 107 -39.60 16.38 26.73
N THR A 108 -40.28 15.24 26.67
CA THR A 108 -41.63 15.09 26.09
C THR A 108 -42.60 14.43 27.08
N PRO A 109 -43.84 14.93 27.25
CA PRO A 109 -44.41 16.14 26.64
C PRO A 109 -43.85 17.43 27.26
N CYS A 110 -43.70 18.49 26.45
CA CYS A 110 -43.26 19.80 26.91
C CYS A 110 -44.46 20.65 27.33
N SER A 111 -44.51 21.07 28.60
CA SER A 111 -45.58 21.93 29.08
C SER A 111 -45.11 22.82 30.22
N PHE A 112 -45.72 24.00 30.33
CA PHE A 112 -45.58 24.87 31.49
C PHE A 112 -46.96 25.17 32.07
N SER A 113 -47.00 25.38 33.39
CA SER A 113 -48.25 25.68 34.10
C SER A 113 -48.21 27.08 34.70
N LEU A 114 -49.38 27.71 34.72
CA LEU A 114 -49.59 29.03 35.32
C LEU A 114 -50.91 29.05 36.08
N GLU A 115 -51.00 29.93 37.06
CA GLU A 115 -52.19 30.11 37.88
C GLU A 115 -52.87 31.43 37.53
N MET A 116 -54.18 31.39 37.25
CA MET A 116 -55.02 32.56 37.16
C MET A 116 -55.72 32.79 38.50
N ILE A 117 -55.52 33.97 39.08
CA ILE A 117 -56.12 34.39 40.34
C ILE A 117 -57.20 35.43 40.06
N LEU A 118 -58.41 35.20 40.58
CA LEU A 118 -59.46 36.21 40.69
C LEU A 118 -59.66 36.54 42.17
N GLU A 119 -59.96 37.80 42.46
CA GLU A 119 -60.21 38.32 43.79
C GLU A 119 -61.72 38.60 43.96
N ASN A 120 -62.21 38.58 45.21
CA ASN A 120 -63.58 38.96 45.58
C ASN A 120 -64.72 38.30 44.76
N PRO A 121 -65.03 37.00 44.95
CA PRO A 121 -64.36 36.04 45.84
C PRO A 121 -63.02 35.55 45.28
N MET A 122 -62.16 35.03 46.16
CA MET A 122 -60.88 34.46 45.75
C MET A 122 -61.11 33.14 45.01
N GLU A 123 -60.68 33.08 43.75
CA GLU A 123 -60.67 31.86 42.93
C GLU A 123 -59.29 31.66 42.32
N LEU A 124 -58.89 30.40 42.21
CA LEU A 124 -57.62 29.97 41.64
C LEU A 124 -57.91 28.93 40.57
N HIS A 125 -57.47 29.21 39.35
CA HIS A 125 -57.61 28.30 38.20
C HIS A 125 -56.22 27.96 37.66
N GLN A 126 -55.93 26.67 37.52
CA GLN A 126 -54.66 26.21 36.95
C GLN A 126 -54.81 26.04 35.44
N ILE A 127 -53.87 26.61 34.70
CA ILE A 127 -53.81 26.54 33.24
C ILE A 127 -52.48 25.88 32.87
N THR A 128 -52.55 24.75 32.18
CA THR A 128 -51.37 24.10 31.60
C THR A 128 -51.35 24.38 30.11
N VAL A 129 -50.21 24.86 29.60
CA VAL A 129 -49.99 25.06 28.18
C VAL A 129 -48.97 24.03 27.73
N GLU A 130 -49.41 23.10 26.89
CA GLU A 130 -48.56 22.14 26.18
C GLU A 130 -48.02 22.81 24.91
N VAL A 131 -46.71 22.71 24.73
CA VAL A 131 -45.99 23.30 23.60
C VAL A 131 -45.66 22.16 22.63
N THR A 132 -46.23 22.23 21.44
CA THR A 132 -45.96 21.27 20.36
C THR A 132 -44.78 21.75 19.53
N ASP A 133 -43.89 20.81 19.25
CA ASP A 133 -42.66 20.98 18.47
C ASP A 133 -42.93 21.35 17.00
N ILE A 134 -42.16 22.29 16.46
CA ILE A 134 -42.10 22.62 15.03
C ILE A 134 -40.71 22.23 14.52
N ASN A 135 -40.61 21.74 13.28
CA ASN A 135 -39.30 21.58 12.64
C ASN A 135 -38.68 22.95 12.33
N ASP A 136 -37.99 23.56 13.29
CA ASP A 136 -37.26 24.81 13.16
C ASP A 136 -35.73 24.64 13.31
N HIS A 137 -35.25 23.54 13.90
CA HIS A 137 -33.84 23.14 13.88
C HIS A 137 -33.52 22.24 12.68
N SER A 138 -32.24 21.91 12.49
CA SER A 138 -31.78 21.03 11.40
C SER A 138 -30.71 20.10 11.94
N PRO A 139 -30.65 18.84 11.46
CA PRO A 139 -29.56 17.96 11.83
C PRO A 139 -28.21 18.61 11.54
N ALA A 140 -27.31 18.63 12.52
CA ALA A 140 -26.00 19.26 12.42
C ALA A 140 -24.89 18.34 12.92
N PHE A 141 -23.79 18.29 12.19
CA PHE A 141 -22.58 17.60 12.64
C PHE A 141 -21.67 18.58 13.38
N LYS A 142 -21.01 18.11 14.44
CA LYS A 142 -20.05 18.93 15.22
C LYS A 142 -18.81 19.33 14.42
N THR A 143 -18.47 18.55 13.39
CA THR A 143 -17.31 18.75 12.53
C THR A 143 -17.74 18.93 11.08
N HIS A 144 -16.91 19.63 10.30
CA HIS A 144 -17.14 19.85 8.87
C HIS A 144 -16.65 18.67 8.02
N ASN A 145 -15.69 17.90 8.55
CA ASN A 145 -15.16 16.70 7.94
C ASN A 145 -14.96 15.58 8.98
N LEU A 146 -14.98 14.35 8.48
CA LEU A 146 -14.61 13.14 9.20
C LEU A 146 -13.46 12.49 8.45
N SER A 147 -12.29 12.42 9.08
CA SER A 147 -11.10 11.83 8.49
C SER A 147 -10.90 10.41 9.00
N PHE A 148 -10.71 9.48 8.07
CA PHE A 148 -10.41 8.08 8.36
C PHE A 148 -9.11 7.69 7.68
N GLU A 149 -8.33 6.86 8.38
CA GLU A 149 -7.17 6.18 7.82
C GLU A 149 -7.50 4.69 7.79
N ILE A 150 -7.60 4.10 6.59
CA ILE A 150 -8.03 2.73 6.40
C ILE A 150 -6.99 2.00 5.56
N SER A 151 -6.41 0.92 6.09
CA SER A 151 -5.47 0.10 5.32
C SER A 151 -6.16 -0.57 4.13
N GLU A 152 -5.47 -0.66 2.99
CA GLU A 152 -5.97 -1.41 1.84
C GLU A 152 -6.10 -2.91 2.10
N SER A 153 -5.33 -3.43 3.07
CA SER A 153 -5.47 -4.80 3.59
C SER A 153 -6.72 -5.01 4.45
N ALA A 154 -7.55 -3.98 4.67
CA ALA A 154 -8.79 -4.10 5.43
C ALA A 154 -9.75 -5.11 4.78
N THR A 155 -10.19 -6.09 5.57
CA THR A 155 -11.13 -7.13 5.13
C THR A 155 -12.52 -6.57 4.87
N THR A 156 -13.19 -7.11 3.86
CA THR A 156 -14.61 -6.79 3.62
C THR A 156 -15.46 -7.16 4.83
N GLY A 157 -16.45 -6.33 5.15
CA GLY A 157 -17.25 -6.40 6.37
C GLY A 157 -16.70 -5.59 7.54
N ALA A 158 -15.49 -5.01 7.44
CA ALA A 158 -14.97 -4.07 8.43
C ALA A 158 -15.91 -2.87 8.58
N ARG A 159 -16.09 -2.41 9.83
CA ARG A 159 -17.06 -1.37 10.20
C ARG A 159 -16.35 -0.18 10.81
N PHE A 160 -16.75 1.01 10.41
CA PHE A 160 -16.22 2.27 10.92
C PHE A 160 -17.37 3.13 11.43
N SER A 161 -17.33 3.45 12.73
CA SER A 161 -18.37 4.23 13.38
C SER A 161 -18.35 5.67 12.87
N LEU A 162 -19.52 6.19 12.50
CA LEU A 162 -19.70 7.57 12.09
C LEU A 162 -20.20 8.39 13.28
N THR A 163 -19.81 9.67 13.33
CA THR A 163 -20.36 10.59 14.32
C THR A 163 -21.84 10.84 14.02
N SER A 164 -22.65 10.87 15.08
CA SER A 164 -24.07 11.19 14.93
C SER A 164 -24.26 12.69 14.74
N ALA A 165 -25.22 13.06 13.90
CA ALA A 165 -25.72 14.43 13.84
C ALA A 165 -26.60 14.70 15.06
N ASP A 166 -26.52 15.91 15.57
CA ASP A 166 -27.38 16.40 16.65
C ASP A 166 -28.53 17.20 16.02
N ASP A 167 -29.75 16.95 16.50
CA ASP A 167 -30.97 17.67 16.12
C ASP A 167 -31.74 17.97 17.41
N ALA A 168 -32.15 19.22 17.59
CA ALA A 168 -32.78 19.68 18.83
C ALA A 168 -34.29 19.40 18.85
N ASP A 169 -34.89 19.20 17.68
CA ASP A 169 -36.29 18.88 17.51
C ASP A 169 -36.59 17.46 18.00
N VAL A 170 -37.80 17.23 18.52
CA VAL A 170 -38.20 15.92 19.07
C VAL A 170 -39.25 15.20 18.23
N GLY A 171 -39.37 13.89 18.43
CA GLY A 171 -40.39 13.08 17.77
C GLY A 171 -40.15 12.96 16.26
N ILE A 172 -41.12 13.40 15.44
CA ILE A 172 -41.03 13.29 13.98
C ILE A 172 -40.11 14.33 13.35
N ASN A 173 -39.94 15.48 14.00
CA ASN A 173 -39.13 16.58 13.46
C ASN A 173 -37.64 16.39 13.72
N GLY A 174 -37.25 15.51 14.64
CA GLY A 174 -35.86 15.17 14.87
C GLY A 174 -35.25 14.25 13.80
N LEU A 175 -33.98 13.90 14.02
CA LEU A 175 -33.19 13.05 13.13
C LEU A 175 -33.88 11.74 12.75
N LYS A 176 -34.14 11.56 11.45
CA LYS A 176 -34.83 10.39 10.91
C LYS A 176 -33.89 9.39 10.27
N GLU A 177 -32.97 9.79 9.41
CA GLU A 177 -32.09 8.84 8.72
C GLU A 177 -30.78 9.47 8.27
N TYR A 178 -29.82 8.60 8.02
CA TYR A 178 -28.56 8.95 7.37
C TYR A 178 -28.53 8.43 5.94
N VAL A 179 -27.95 9.19 5.04
CA VAL A 179 -27.75 8.81 3.64
C VAL A 179 -26.28 9.01 3.29
N LEU A 180 -25.65 7.95 2.80
CA LEU A 180 -24.29 7.99 2.28
C LEU A 180 -24.38 8.17 0.77
N THR A 181 -23.59 9.09 0.19
CA THR A 181 -23.52 9.22 -1.26
C THR A 181 -23.04 7.94 -1.91
N GLU A 182 -23.58 7.64 -3.10
CA GLU A 182 -23.22 6.46 -3.88
C GLU A 182 -21.70 6.39 -4.11
N ASN A 183 -21.13 5.22 -3.84
CA ASN A 183 -19.71 4.94 -3.97
C ASN A 183 -19.49 3.42 -4.11
N ASP A 184 -18.30 3.03 -4.58
CA ASP A 184 -18.01 1.63 -4.94
C ASP A 184 -17.57 0.75 -3.76
N HIS A 185 -17.19 1.34 -2.63
CA HIS A 185 -16.43 0.64 -1.58
C HIS A 185 -17.18 0.47 -0.27
N PHE A 186 -18.04 1.42 0.10
CA PHE A 186 -18.69 1.52 1.39
C PHE A 186 -20.20 1.57 1.28
N VAL A 187 -20.87 0.84 2.16
CA VAL A 187 -22.32 0.93 2.38
C VAL A 187 -22.61 1.41 3.79
N LEU A 188 -23.74 2.09 3.96
CA LEU A 188 -24.17 2.60 5.25
C LEU A 188 -25.03 1.55 5.98
N GLN A 189 -24.71 1.27 7.23
CA GLN A 189 -25.60 0.55 8.15
C GLN A 189 -26.06 1.49 9.25
N GLN A 190 -27.36 1.56 9.46
CA GLN A 190 -27.99 2.42 10.46
C GLN A 190 -28.58 1.59 11.58
N HIS A 191 -28.43 2.09 12.79
CA HIS A 191 -28.90 1.46 14.01
C HIS A 191 -29.64 2.48 14.87
N SER A 192 -30.49 1.98 15.76
CA SER A 192 -31.21 2.80 16.73
C SER A 192 -30.96 2.21 18.11
N ASN A 193 -30.51 3.06 19.03
CA ASN A 193 -30.34 2.70 20.42
C ASN A 193 -31.71 2.48 21.09
N ALA A 194 -31.70 1.85 22.27
CA ALA A 194 -32.90 1.70 23.10
C ALA A 194 -33.56 3.05 23.44
N ASP A 195 -32.75 4.13 23.48
CA ASP A 195 -33.18 5.51 23.72
C ASP A 195 -33.71 6.22 22.46
N GLY A 196 -33.86 5.51 21.34
CA GLY A 196 -34.33 6.07 20.06
C GLY A 196 -33.28 6.85 19.26
N LYS A 197 -32.13 7.20 19.87
CA LYS A 197 -31.02 7.87 19.17
C LYS A 197 -30.45 6.98 18.06
N LYS A 198 -30.31 7.55 16.86
CA LYS A 198 -29.80 6.86 15.68
C LYS A 198 -28.32 7.10 15.50
N TYR A 199 -27.58 6.04 15.22
CA TYR A 199 -26.17 6.10 14.85
C TYR A 199 -25.95 5.28 13.58
N ALA A 200 -24.86 5.58 12.87
CA ALA A 200 -24.53 4.91 11.62
C ALA A 200 -23.08 4.42 11.62
N GLU A 201 -22.86 3.35 10.88
CA GLU A 201 -21.55 2.76 10.61
C GLU A 201 -21.39 2.67 9.10
N MET A 202 -20.21 3.00 8.57
CA MET A 202 -19.86 2.64 7.21
C MET A 202 -19.24 1.24 7.22
N VAL A 203 -19.63 0.40 6.26
CA VAL A 203 -19.15 -0.98 6.14
C VAL A 203 -18.46 -1.15 4.81
N LEU A 204 -17.22 -1.63 4.84
CA LEU A 204 -16.44 -1.91 3.64
C LEU A 204 -17.01 -3.14 2.90
N GLN A 205 -17.49 -2.97 1.68
CA GLN A 205 -18.03 -4.06 0.84
C GLN A 205 -17.04 -4.56 -0.20
N LYS A 206 -16.16 -3.66 -0.67
CA LYS A 206 -15.16 -3.95 -1.69
C LYS A 206 -13.80 -3.52 -1.17
N GLN A 207 -12.78 -4.35 -1.38
CA GLN A 207 -11.41 -4.02 -0.99
C GLN A 207 -10.97 -2.67 -1.55
N LEU A 208 -10.18 -1.97 -0.76
CA LEU A 208 -9.51 -0.75 -1.18
C LEU A 208 -8.20 -1.15 -1.89
N ASP A 209 -7.71 -0.25 -2.72
CA ASP A 209 -6.50 -0.41 -3.52
C ASP A 209 -5.90 0.98 -3.64
N ARG A 210 -4.83 1.22 -2.89
CA ARG A 210 -4.18 2.52 -2.74
C ARG A 210 -3.44 2.88 -4.02
N GLU A 211 -2.80 1.92 -4.69
CA GLU A 211 -2.09 2.09 -5.96
C GLU A 211 -3.02 2.65 -7.03
N LYS A 212 -4.30 2.26 -6.98
CA LYS A 212 -5.34 2.81 -7.85
C LYS A 212 -5.95 4.12 -7.34
N THR A 213 -6.32 4.20 -6.06
CA THR A 213 -7.03 5.38 -5.51
C THR A 213 -6.64 5.61 -4.04
N PRO A 214 -5.63 6.46 -3.77
CA PRO A 214 -5.08 6.64 -2.42
C PRO A 214 -5.96 7.46 -1.49
N ASN A 215 -6.88 8.28 -2.04
CA ASN A 215 -7.79 9.12 -1.27
C ASN A 215 -9.21 8.98 -1.82
N LEU A 216 -10.17 8.75 -0.93
CA LEU A 216 -11.61 8.73 -1.25
C LEU A 216 -12.30 9.86 -0.49
N SER A 217 -13.29 10.50 -1.11
CA SER A 217 -14.10 11.52 -0.45
C SER A 217 -15.56 11.33 -0.83
N PHE A 218 -16.43 11.27 0.18
CA PHE A 218 -17.88 11.08 0.03
C PHE A 218 -18.63 11.91 1.06
N LYS A 219 -19.96 12.04 0.92
CA LYS A 219 -20.79 12.85 1.83
C LYS A 219 -21.72 11.97 2.64
N LEU A 220 -21.82 12.27 3.93
CA LEU A 220 -22.83 11.74 4.82
C LEU A 220 -23.87 12.84 5.07
N ILE A 221 -25.13 12.52 4.79
CA ILE A 221 -26.26 13.42 4.90
C ILE A 221 -27.17 12.91 6.02
N ALA A 222 -27.43 13.74 7.02
CA ALA A 222 -28.43 13.48 8.05
C ALA A 222 -29.73 14.18 7.66
N VAL A 223 -30.84 13.47 7.66
CA VAL A 223 -32.16 13.97 7.23
C VAL A 223 -33.15 13.81 8.36
N ASP A 224 -33.93 14.85 8.64
CA ASP A 224 -35.00 14.82 9.62
C ASP A 224 -36.32 14.24 9.06
N GLY A 225 -37.31 14.06 9.92
CA GLY A 225 -38.63 13.57 9.52
C GLY A 225 -39.69 14.67 9.36
N GLY A 226 -39.35 15.93 9.60
CA GLY A 226 -40.32 17.03 9.63
C GLY A 226 -40.76 17.51 8.25
N ILE A 227 -41.67 18.47 8.23
CA ILE A 227 -42.21 19.07 6.99
C ILE A 227 -42.17 20.60 7.10
N PRO A 228 -41.39 21.32 6.26
CA PRO A 228 -40.47 20.80 5.23
C PRO A 228 -39.29 20.04 5.84
N GLN A 229 -38.78 19.03 5.13
CA GLN A 229 -37.61 18.29 5.57
C GLN A 229 -36.36 19.16 5.54
N LYS A 230 -35.50 19.04 6.55
CA LYS A 230 -34.17 19.64 6.58
C LYS A 230 -33.09 18.59 6.73
N SER A 231 -31.86 19.00 6.43
CA SER A 231 -30.73 18.09 6.37
C SER A 231 -29.42 18.76 6.74
N GLY A 232 -28.55 18.02 7.41
CA GLY A 232 -27.15 18.33 7.63
C GLY A 232 -26.25 17.51 6.73
N THR A 233 -25.09 18.02 6.35
CA THR A 233 -24.10 17.27 5.55
C THR A 233 -22.71 17.40 6.15
N VAL A 234 -21.98 16.29 6.19
CA VAL A 234 -20.55 16.25 6.55
C VAL A 234 -19.78 15.49 5.46
N ILE A 235 -18.54 15.92 5.20
CA ILE A 235 -17.65 15.25 4.26
C ILE A 235 -16.89 14.15 5.00
N ILE A 236 -16.78 12.97 4.39
CA ILE A 236 -15.94 11.89 4.86
C ILE A 236 -14.76 11.77 3.92
N ASP A 237 -13.56 11.97 4.46
CA ASP A 237 -12.29 11.81 3.75
C ASP A 237 -11.59 10.55 4.26
N VAL A 238 -11.29 9.63 3.36
CA VAL A 238 -10.58 8.39 3.66
C VAL A 238 -9.21 8.44 3.00
N ALA A 239 -8.16 8.43 3.81
CA ALA A 239 -6.79 8.16 3.38
C ALA A 239 -6.56 6.65 3.42
N VAL A 240 -6.25 6.06 2.27
CA VAL A 240 -5.94 4.63 2.18
C VAL A 240 -4.49 4.42 2.60
N LEU A 241 -4.29 3.65 3.67
CA LEU A 241 -2.95 3.32 4.17
C LEU A 241 -2.36 2.16 3.37
N ASP A 242 -1.10 2.33 3.01
CA ASP A 242 -0.27 1.37 2.29
C ASP A 242 -0.07 0.08 3.09
N ALA A 243 -0.22 -1.05 2.41
CA ALA A 243 0.17 -2.37 2.89
C ALA A 243 1.14 -2.98 1.87
N ASN A 244 2.03 -3.84 2.33
CA ASN A 244 3.04 -4.46 1.46
C ASN A 244 2.43 -5.63 0.66
N ASP A 245 1.61 -5.33 -0.35
CA ASP A 245 0.89 -6.32 -1.16
C ASP A 245 1.35 -6.41 -2.62
N ASN A 246 2.21 -5.48 -3.06
CA ASN A 246 2.92 -5.60 -4.33
C ASN A 246 4.35 -6.10 -4.09
N ALA A 247 4.76 -7.13 -4.83
CA ALA A 247 6.16 -7.54 -4.85
C ALA A 247 6.95 -6.65 -5.83
N PRO A 248 8.26 -6.46 -5.61
CA PRO A 248 9.12 -5.84 -6.62
C PRO A 248 9.02 -6.62 -7.94
N VAL A 249 9.00 -5.94 -9.10
CA VAL A 249 8.94 -6.61 -10.41
C VAL A 249 10.09 -6.15 -11.29
N PHE A 250 10.90 -7.08 -11.77
CA PHE A 250 11.95 -6.77 -12.75
C PHE A 250 11.36 -6.34 -14.10
N ASN A 251 11.96 -5.33 -14.74
CA ASN A 251 11.51 -4.90 -16.07
C ASN A 251 11.88 -5.88 -17.20
N GLN A 252 12.75 -6.86 -16.93
CA GLN A 252 13.16 -7.91 -17.86
C GLN A 252 13.36 -9.23 -17.12
N SER A 253 12.91 -10.33 -17.73
CA SER A 253 13.16 -11.69 -17.21
C SER A 253 14.60 -12.18 -17.43
N VAL A 254 15.27 -11.62 -18.45
CA VAL A 254 16.67 -11.93 -18.78
C VAL A 254 17.39 -10.67 -19.24
N TYR A 255 18.47 -10.30 -18.55
CA TYR A 255 19.43 -9.28 -18.97
C TYR A 255 20.64 -9.93 -19.63
N LYS A 256 21.22 -9.26 -20.63
CA LYS A 256 22.43 -9.72 -21.31
C LYS A 256 23.48 -8.62 -21.33
N ALA A 257 24.71 -8.97 -21.02
CA ALA A 257 25.86 -8.08 -21.06
C ALA A 257 27.08 -8.81 -21.60
N THR A 258 28.04 -8.05 -22.08
CA THR A 258 29.35 -8.54 -22.53
C THR A 258 30.44 -7.83 -21.76
N VAL A 259 31.49 -8.56 -21.39
CA VAL A 259 32.66 -7.99 -20.70
C VAL A 259 33.94 -8.56 -21.31
N MET A 260 34.94 -7.72 -21.51
CA MET A 260 36.27 -8.21 -21.89
C MET A 260 36.88 -8.95 -20.70
N GLU A 261 37.68 -9.97 -20.97
CA GLU A 261 38.52 -10.55 -19.92
C GLU A 261 39.60 -9.57 -19.45
N HIS A 262 40.20 -9.86 -18.29
CA HIS A 262 41.25 -9.04 -17.65
C HIS A 262 40.89 -7.55 -17.43
N VAL A 263 39.60 -7.21 -17.47
CA VAL A 263 39.15 -5.85 -17.15
C VAL A 263 39.47 -5.51 -15.68
N PRO A 264 39.77 -4.24 -15.38
CA PRO A 264 40.02 -3.82 -14.02
C PRO A 264 38.84 -4.15 -13.10
N LYS A 265 39.15 -4.43 -11.83
CA LYS A 265 38.13 -4.54 -10.79
C LYS A 265 37.35 -3.23 -10.68
N GLU A 266 36.10 -3.32 -10.27
CA GLU A 266 35.11 -2.24 -10.25
C GLU A 266 34.70 -1.73 -11.64
N THR A 267 35.01 -2.47 -12.71
CA THR A 267 34.42 -2.20 -14.04
C THR A 267 32.92 -2.48 -14.00
N TYR A 268 32.13 -1.52 -14.51
CA TYR A 268 30.69 -1.65 -14.65
C TYR A 268 30.32 -2.66 -15.73
N VAL A 269 29.35 -3.53 -15.44
CA VAL A 269 28.85 -4.54 -16.39
C VAL A 269 27.45 -4.17 -16.89
N ILE A 270 26.47 -4.11 -15.99
CA ILE A 270 25.07 -3.85 -16.32
C ILE A 270 24.30 -3.40 -15.08
N THR A 271 23.18 -2.71 -15.26
CA THR A 271 22.24 -2.36 -14.18
C THR A 271 20.92 -3.07 -14.41
N VAL A 272 20.48 -3.85 -13.41
CA VAL A 272 19.13 -4.43 -13.38
C VAL A 272 18.17 -3.46 -12.69
N LYS A 273 16.88 -3.56 -13.01
CA LYS A 273 15.87 -2.67 -12.43
C LYS A 273 14.60 -3.42 -12.10
N ALA A 274 14.24 -3.43 -10.83
CA ALA A 274 12.92 -3.78 -10.34
C ALA A 274 12.15 -2.52 -9.93
N ILE A 275 10.83 -2.60 -10.00
CA ILE A 275 9.90 -1.53 -9.61
C ILE A 275 8.88 -2.16 -8.67
N ASP A 276 8.63 -1.48 -7.56
CA ASP A 276 7.61 -1.83 -6.58
C ASP A 276 6.54 -0.74 -6.60
N ALA A 277 5.26 -1.13 -6.57
CA ALA A 277 4.13 -0.21 -6.69
C ALA A 277 3.71 0.41 -5.35
N ASP A 278 4.18 -0.17 -4.24
CA ASP A 278 3.85 0.28 -2.88
C ASP A 278 4.45 1.67 -2.58
N TYR A 279 4.30 2.15 -1.34
CA TYR A 279 4.75 3.46 -0.92
C TYR A 279 5.63 3.48 0.33
N GLY A 280 6.40 4.57 0.46
CA GLY A 280 7.24 4.79 1.63
C GLY A 280 8.32 3.72 1.77
N ALA A 281 8.26 2.94 2.84
CA ALA A 281 9.26 1.90 3.12
C ALA A 281 9.02 0.61 2.34
N ASN A 282 7.78 0.32 1.96
CA ASN A 282 7.40 -0.93 1.29
C ASN A 282 7.93 -0.96 -0.16
N ASN A 283 8.16 0.20 -0.79
CA ASN A 283 8.77 0.25 -2.12
C ASN A 283 10.31 0.33 -2.15
N ILE A 284 10.98 0.20 -1.00
CA ILE A 284 12.45 0.25 -0.93
C ILE A 284 13.01 -1.14 -1.29
N ILE A 285 13.60 -1.23 -2.48
CA ILE A 285 14.13 -2.47 -3.02
C ILE A 285 15.61 -2.65 -2.67
N THR A 286 15.97 -3.88 -2.29
CA THR A 286 17.35 -4.34 -2.15
C THR A 286 17.64 -5.47 -3.14
N TYR A 287 18.81 -5.44 -3.76
CA TYR A 287 19.22 -6.43 -4.76
C TYR A 287 20.32 -7.33 -4.22
N TYR A 288 20.27 -8.63 -4.53
CA TYR A 288 21.30 -9.58 -4.16
C TYR A 288 21.37 -10.77 -5.13
N PHE A 289 22.50 -11.46 -5.15
CA PHE A 289 22.62 -12.74 -5.85
C PHE A 289 21.83 -13.81 -5.09
N SER A 290 20.96 -14.54 -5.80
CA SER A 290 20.13 -15.59 -5.20
C SER A 290 20.97 -16.68 -4.53
N ASP A 291 22.07 -17.06 -5.18
CA ASP A 291 23.02 -18.02 -4.65
C ASP A 291 24.18 -17.30 -3.95
N ARG A 292 24.03 -17.08 -2.64
CA ARG A 292 25.02 -16.40 -1.80
C ARG A 292 26.29 -17.23 -1.54
N ASN A 293 26.24 -18.54 -1.74
CA ASN A 293 27.38 -19.44 -1.55
C ASN A 293 28.10 -19.74 -2.87
N SER A 294 27.63 -19.17 -3.98
CA SER A 294 28.26 -19.33 -5.27
C SER A 294 29.64 -18.67 -5.29
N PRO A 295 30.66 -19.30 -5.92
CA PRO A 295 31.94 -18.63 -6.19
C PRO A 295 31.77 -17.38 -7.08
N LEU A 296 30.59 -17.20 -7.70
CA LEU A 296 30.24 -16.01 -8.47
C LEU A 296 30.23 -14.73 -7.63
N GLY A 297 30.01 -14.82 -6.31
CA GLY A 297 30.09 -13.68 -5.39
C GLY A 297 31.52 -13.14 -5.20
N ASP A 298 32.55 -13.90 -5.60
CA ASP A 298 33.93 -13.44 -5.64
C ASP A 298 34.27 -12.73 -6.96
N LEU A 299 33.53 -13.05 -8.03
CA LEU A 299 33.73 -12.49 -9.37
C LEU A 299 32.89 -11.24 -9.63
N PHE A 300 31.67 -11.18 -9.09
CA PHE A 300 30.74 -10.08 -9.33
C PHE A 300 30.22 -9.49 -8.03
N ARG A 301 29.90 -8.19 -8.05
CA ARG A 301 29.27 -7.47 -6.94
C ARG A 301 28.06 -6.71 -7.47
N ILE A 302 26.96 -6.70 -6.72
CA ILE A 302 25.76 -5.91 -7.00
C ILE A 302 25.60 -4.81 -5.95
N THR A 303 25.19 -3.61 -6.36
CA THR A 303 24.87 -2.48 -5.47
C THR A 303 23.37 -2.44 -5.15
N ASP A 304 23.00 -1.62 -4.16
CA ASP A 304 21.60 -1.33 -3.83
C ASP A 304 20.83 -0.64 -4.99
N THR A 305 21.55 -0.07 -5.96
CA THR A 305 20.95 0.50 -7.19
C THR A 305 20.72 -0.54 -8.29
N GLY A 306 21.05 -1.81 -8.05
CA GLY A 306 20.97 -2.88 -9.04
C GLY A 306 22.13 -2.89 -10.04
N ALA A 307 23.18 -2.09 -9.83
CA ALA A 307 24.34 -2.07 -10.72
C ALA A 307 25.32 -3.19 -10.38
N ILE A 308 25.72 -3.96 -11.39
CA ILE A 308 26.63 -5.09 -11.31
C ILE A 308 28.02 -4.67 -11.79
N TYR A 309 29.03 -5.00 -10.99
CA TYR A 309 30.43 -4.68 -11.21
C TYR A 309 31.31 -5.94 -11.14
N ILE A 310 32.46 -5.87 -11.80
CA ILE A 310 33.53 -6.86 -11.68
C ILE A 310 34.22 -6.71 -10.32
N LYS A 311 34.39 -7.82 -9.60
CA LYS A 311 35.09 -7.91 -8.31
C LYS A 311 36.33 -8.79 -8.38
N GLY A 312 36.26 -9.85 -9.18
CA GLY A 312 37.34 -10.81 -9.40
C GLY A 312 37.80 -10.83 -10.85
N ASP A 313 38.84 -11.61 -11.13
CA ASP A 313 39.43 -11.66 -12.46
C ASP A 313 38.61 -12.61 -13.34
N VAL A 314 38.18 -12.09 -14.49
CA VAL A 314 37.41 -12.83 -15.50
C VAL A 314 38.36 -13.22 -16.62
N ASP A 315 38.35 -14.49 -16.98
CA ASP A 315 39.28 -15.15 -17.91
C ASP A 315 38.44 -15.99 -18.89
N TYR A 316 38.60 -15.72 -20.18
CA TYR A 316 37.81 -16.31 -21.27
C TYR A 316 38.14 -17.78 -21.48
N GLU A 317 39.42 -18.16 -21.38
CA GLU A 317 39.92 -19.53 -21.51
C GLU A 317 39.35 -20.44 -20.40
N LYS A 318 39.11 -19.87 -19.21
CA LYS A 318 38.46 -20.59 -18.10
C LYS A 318 36.95 -20.69 -18.26
N VAL A 319 36.24 -19.57 -18.38
CA VAL A 319 34.77 -19.53 -18.41
C VAL A 319 34.28 -18.43 -19.35
N LYS A 320 33.69 -18.86 -20.48
CA LYS A 320 33.20 -17.97 -21.54
C LYS A 320 31.88 -17.26 -21.22
N LYS A 321 31.11 -17.77 -20.27
CA LYS A 321 29.76 -17.28 -19.96
C LYS A 321 29.40 -17.52 -18.50
N TYR A 322 28.88 -16.48 -17.86
CA TYR A 322 28.32 -16.53 -16.51
C TYR A 322 26.81 -16.34 -16.55
N GLU A 323 26.08 -17.17 -15.81
CA GLU A 323 24.64 -16.99 -15.57
C GLU A 323 24.43 -16.66 -14.09
N LEU A 324 24.04 -15.42 -13.82
CA LEU A 324 23.72 -14.94 -12.49
C LEU A 324 22.20 -14.95 -12.30
N ARG A 325 21.73 -15.41 -11.14
CA ARG A 325 20.35 -15.21 -10.71
C ARG A 325 20.33 -14.10 -9.66
N ILE A 326 19.54 -13.06 -9.92
CA ILE A 326 19.43 -11.87 -9.08
C ILE A 326 18.03 -11.84 -8.48
N ASP A 327 17.95 -11.59 -7.18
CA ASP A 327 16.68 -11.33 -6.50
C ASP A 327 16.59 -9.86 -6.13
N ALA A 328 15.40 -9.29 -6.32
CA ALA A 328 14.97 -8.02 -5.77
C ALA A 328 14.03 -8.30 -4.60
N LYS A 329 14.23 -7.62 -3.48
CA LYS A 329 13.42 -7.79 -2.26
C LYS A 329 13.05 -6.43 -1.69
N ASP A 330 11.78 -6.24 -1.39
CA ASP A 330 11.27 -5.09 -0.65
C ASP A 330 11.65 -5.16 0.86
N GLN A 331 11.17 -4.21 1.67
CA GLN A 331 11.34 -4.29 3.12
C GLN A 331 10.33 -5.23 3.80
N GLY A 332 9.17 -5.48 3.18
CA GLY A 332 8.11 -6.34 3.73
C GLY A 332 8.38 -7.84 3.61
N GLY A 333 9.32 -8.26 2.77
CA GLY A 333 9.71 -9.64 2.56
C GLY A 333 9.39 -10.22 1.18
N LEU A 334 8.62 -9.54 0.33
CA LEU A 334 8.28 -10.03 -1.00
C LEU A 334 9.45 -9.88 -1.97
N THR A 335 9.51 -10.80 -2.93
CA THR A 335 10.66 -10.94 -3.83
C THR A 335 10.25 -11.28 -5.24
N ASP A 336 11.04 -10.82 -6.19
CA ASP A 336 11.07 -11.32 -7.57
C ASP A 336 12.51 -11.66 -7.96
N SER A 337 12.65 -12.51 -8.98
CA SER A 337 13.94 -12.98 -9.49
C SER A 337 14.10 -12.73 -10.99
N SER A 338 15.29 -12.32 -11.41
CA SER A 338 15.66 -12.23 -12.83
C SER A 338 17.00 -12.92 -13.11
N LYS A 339 17.25 -13.24 -14.39
CA LYS A 339 18.51 -13.84 -14.85
C LYS A 339 19.37 -12.79 -15.54
N VAL A 340 20.67 -12.77 -15.24
CA VAL A 340 21.67 -11.98 -15.96
C VAL A 340 22.66 -12.93 -16.62
N ILE A 341 22.84 -12.78 -17.92
CA ILE A 341 23.81 -13.53 -18.72
C ILE A 341 24.96 -12.59 -19.08
N ILE A 342 26.16 -12.93 -18.65
CA ILE A 342 27.38 -12.18 -18.96
C ILE A 342 28.24 -13.05 -19.87
N GLU A 343 28.49 -12.59 -21.09
CA GLU A 343 29.37 -13.23 -22.05
C GLU A 343 30.75 -12.58 -21.99
N VAL A 344 31.79 -13.39 -21.85
CA VAL A 344 33.17 -12.89 -21.84
C VAL A 344 33.65 -12.78 -23.28
N THR A 345 34.28 -11.68 -23.63
CA THR A 345 34.95 -11.50 -24.91
C THR A 345 36.45 -11.65 -24.76
N ASP A 346 37.00 -12.53 -25.59
CA ASP A 346 38.41 -12.86 -25.72
C ASP A 346 39.27 -11.62 -26.05
N VAL A 347 40.39 -11.50 -25.36
CA VAL A 347 41.46 -10.53 -25.60
C VAL A 347 42.76 -11.28 -25.84
N ASN A 348 43.54 -10.88 -26.84
CA ASN A 348 44.81 -11.53 -27.19
C ASN A 348 45.86 -11.40 -26.06
N ASP A 349 45.84 -12.32 -25.10
CA ASP A 349 46.69 -12.31 -23.91
C ASP A 349 47.55 -13.57 -23.78
N ASN A 350 47.29 -14.61 -24.58
CA ASN A 350 48.13 -15.79 -24.65
C ASN A 350 49.04 -15.75 -25.88
N ALA A 351 50.35 -15.89 -25.66
CA ALA A 351 51.29 -16.01 -26.78
C ALA A 351 51.31 -17.46 -27.33
N PRO A 352 51.54 -17.64 -28.64
CA PRO A 352 51.64 -18.96 -29.25
C PRO A 352 52.69 -19.85 -28.58
N VAL A 353 52.39 -21.12 -28.32
CA VAL A 353 53.34 -22.08 -27.75
C VAL A 353 53.85 -23.04 -28.82
N ILE A 354 55.16 -23.02 -29.08
CA ILE A 354 55.83 -23.91 -30.03
C ILE A 354 56.27 -25.21 -29.33
N SER A 355 55.64 -26.32 -29.70
CA SER A 355 55.98 -27.67 -29.24
C SER A 355 56.72 -28.45 -30.32
N VAL A 356 57.92 -28.96 -29.99
CA VAL A 356 58.73 -29.77 -30.92
C VAL A 356 58.26 -31.22 -30.85
N MET A 357 57.69 -31.73 -31.95
CA MET A 357 57.21 -33.11 -32.03
C MET A 357 58.32 -34.07 -32.43
N SER A 358 59.17 -33.65 -33.38
CA SER A 358 60.33 -34.41 -33.83
C SER A 358 61.38 -33.45 -34.36
N PHE A 359 62.66 -33.74 -34.12
CA PHE A 359 63.78 -32.99 -34.67
C PHE A 359 64.96 -33.95 -34.88
N THR A 360 65.54 -33.93 -36.08
CA THR A 360 66.62 -34.83 -36.49
C THR A 360 67.91 -34.04 -36.63
N SER A 361 68.95 -34.44 -35.91
CA SER A 361 70.31 -33.89 -35.97
C SER A 361 71.30 -35.00 -35.55
N PRO A 362 72.38 -35.28 -36.31
CA PRO A 362 72.81 -34.56 -37.51
C PRO A 362 72.01 -34.90 -38.78
N VAL A 363 72.19 -34.10 -39.83
CA VAL A 363 71.65 -34.33 -41.19
C VAL A 363 72.80 -34.37 -42.18
N SER A 364 72.77 -35.33 -43.09
CA SER A 364 73.83 -35.54 -44.11
C SER A 364 73.87 -34.41 -45.13
N GLU A 365 75.06 -33.95 -45.52
CA GLU A 365 75.20 -32.85 -46.48
C GLU A 365 74.71 -33.20 -47.90
N ASP A 366 74.81 -34.47 -48.28
CA ASP A 366 74.28 -35.03 -49.53
C ASP A 366 72.75 -35.20 -49.53
N SER A 367 72.06 -34.79 -48.45
CA SER A 367 70.59 -34.85 -48.37
C SER A 367 69.96 -33.94 -49.43
N PRO A 368 69.01 -34.44 -50.24
CA PRO A 368 68.39 -33.61 -51.27
C PRO A 368 67.54 -32.47 -50.66
N PRO A 369 67.35 -31.35 -51.39
CA PRO A 369 66.42 -30.31 -51.00
C PRO A 369 65.01 -30.87 -50.76
N GLY A 370 64.38 -30.43 -49.66
CA GLY A 370 63.07 -30.92 -49.21
C GLY A 370 63.13 -32.02 -48.15
N THR A 371 64.33 -32.43 -47.73
CA THR A 371 64.52 -33.36 -46.61
C THR A 371 63.93 -32.78 -45.32
N THR A 372 63.10 -33.55 -44.62
CA THR A 372 62.45 -33.10 -43.37
C THR A 372 63.39 -33.23 -42.20
N ILE A 373 63.66 -32.11 -41.53
CA ILE A 373 64.58 -32.04 -40.39
C ILE A 373 63.85 -31.85 -39.06
N GLY A 374 62.59 -31.42 -39.08
CA GLY A 374 61.78 -31.35 -37.87
C GLY A 374 60.30 -31.14 -38.13
N ILE A 375 59.49 -31.49 -37.14
CA ILE A 375 58.05 -31.28 -37.11
C ILE A 375 57.73 -30.55 -35.80
N ILE A 376 57.04 -29.42 -35.93
CA ILE A 376 56.60 -28.60 -34.80
C ILE A 376 55.08 -28.45 -34.84
N ASN A 377 54.49 -28.36 -33.66
CA ASN A 377 53.10 -27.98 -33.47
C ASN A 377 53.07 -26.63 -32.74
N VAL A 378 52.24 -25.71 -33.21
CA VAL A 378 52.09 -24.39 -32.60
C VAL A 378 50.66 -24.22 -32.15
N LYS A 379 50.47 -24.06 -30.85
CA LYS A 379 49.15 -23.93 -30.24
C LYS A 379 49.04 -22.60 -29.53
N ASP A 380 47.95 -21.89 -29.82
CA ASP A 380 47.49 -20.76 -29.05
C ASP A 380 46.27 -21.15 -28.23
N LEU A 381 46.08 -20.55 -27.05
CA LEU A 381 44.92 -20.79 -26.20
C LEU A 381 43.76 -19.86 -26.55
N ASP A 382 44.06 -18.72 -27.16
CA ASP A 382 43.07 -17.74 -27.56
C ASP A 382 42.18 -18.29 -28.70
N SER A 383 41.04 -17.66 -28.91
CA SER A 383 40.04 -18.04 -29.91
C SER A 383 39.98 -17.05 -31.08
N GLY A 384 39.33 -17.46 -32.18
CA GLY A 384 39.21 -16.61 -33.37
C GLY A 384 40.55 -16.25 -34.00
N ASP A 385 40.73 -14.97 -34.32
CA ASP A 385 41.95 -14.42 -34.94
C ASP A 385 43.11 -14.34 -33.94
N ASN A 386 42.82 -14.10 -32.66
CA ASN A 386 43.80 -14.14 -31.55
C ASN A 386 44.46 -15.52 -31.47
N GLY A 387 43.70 -16.59 -31.66
CA GLY A 387 44.25 -17.96 -31.69
C GLY A 387 44.88 -18.40 -33.03
N GLN A 388 44.86 -17.57 -34.07
CA GLN A 388 45.32 -17.96 -35.41
C GLN A 388 46.82 -17.72 -35.59
N VAL A 389 47.59 -18.80 -35.57
CA VAL A 389 49.06 -18.72 -35.61
C VAL A 389 49.64 -18.84 -37.01
N SER A 390 50.67 -18.04 -37.29
CA SER A 390 51.53 -18.11 -38.47
C SER A 390 52.99 -18.33 -38.06
N CYS A 391 53.74 -19.18 -38.78
CA CYS A 391 55.14 -19.45 -38.46
C CYS A 391 56.08 -19.07 -39.61
N LYS A 392 57.22 -18.48 -39.25
CA LYS A 392 58.29 -18.10 -40.18
C LYS A 392 59.67 -18.37 -39.58
N ILE A 393 60.69 -18.49 -40.41
CA ILE A 393 62.08 -18.58 -39.98
C ILE A 393 62.67 -17.17 -39.94
N GLU A 394 63.40 -16.82 -38.87
CA GLU A 394 63.92 -15.46 -38.66
C GLU A 394 65.05 -15.08 -39.64
N GLN A 395 65.85 -16.05 -40.05
CA GLN A 395 66.96 -15.87 -40.99
C GLN A 395 66.78 -16.83 -42.18
N ASN A 396 66.90 -16.30 -43.40
CA ASN A 396 66.93 -17.10 -44.63
C ASN A 396 68.25 -17.89 -44.71
N ALA A 397 68.31 -18.97 -43.94
CA ALA A 397 69.27 -20.06 -44.06
C ALA A 397 68.78 -21.05 -45.15
N PRO A 398 69.51 -22.13 -45.51
CA PRO A 398 69.07 -23.11 -46.52
C PRO A 398 67.90 -24.00 -46.05
N PHE A 399 66.93 -23.42 -45.36
CA PHE A 399 65.77 -24.08 -44.76
C PHE A 399 64.49 -23.31 -45.03
N LYS A 400 63.38 -24.02 -45.12
CA LYS A 400 62.03 -23.46 -45.24
C LYS A 400 61.07 -24.17 -44.32
N ILE A 401 60.01 -23.47 -43.93
CA ILE A 401 58.92 -24.02 -43.14
C ILE A 401 57.69 -24.20 -44.03
N LYS A 402 57.09 -25.39 -44.01
CA LYS A 402 55.85 -25.70 -44.73
C LYS A 402 54.75 -26.00 -43.72
N SER A 403 53.54 -25.56 -44.01
CA SER A 403 52.34 -25.91 -43.24
C SER A 403 51.52 -26.91 -44.05
N ASN A 404 51.39 -28.14 -43.53
CA ASN A 404 50.65 -29.21 -44.21
C ASN A 404 49.30 -29.48 -43.54
N LEU A 405 49.16 -29.14 -42.26
CA LEU A 405 47.97 -29.32 -41.44
C LEU A 405 47.84 -28.11 -40.52
N ARG A 406 46.60 -27.76 -40.12
CA ARG A 406 46.36 -26.63 -39.21
C ARG A 406 47.21 -26.80 -37.96
N ASN A 407 47.97 -25.76 -37.61
CA ASN A 407 48.86 -25.70 -36.44
C ASN A 407 50.06 -26.66 -36.44
N TYR A 408 50.31 -27.39 -37.53
CA TYR A 408 51.51 -28.24 -37.69
C TYR A 408 52.38 -27.74 -38.83
N TYR A 409 53.67 -27.61 -38.53
CA TYR A 409 54.66 -27.11 -39.46
C TYR A 409 55.82 -28.10 -39.59
N THR A 410 56.25 -28.33 -40.82
CA THR A 410 57.41 -29.16 -41.15
C THR A 410 58.56 -28.28 -41.58
N LEU A 411 59.68 -28.38 -40.87
CA LEU A 411 60.94 -27.73 -41.20
C LEU A 411 61.72 -28.62 -42.17
N VAL A 412 62.07 -28.10 -43.34
CA VAL A 412 62.74 -28.85 -44.41
C VAL A 412 63.91 -28.09 -44.99
N THR A 413 64.88 -28.80 -45.59
CA THR A 413 65.97 -28.18 -46.37
C THR A 413 65.41 -27.50 -47.63
N ASP A 414 65.97 -26.35 -48.00
CA ASP A 414 65.60 -25.60 -49.20
C ASP A 414 66.66 -25.67 -50.30
N SER A 415 67.93 -25.78 -49.92
CA SER A 415 69.06 -26.05 -50.81
C SER A 415 69.91 -27.22 -50.29
N VAL A 416 70.89 -27.63 -51.09
CA VAL A 416 71.95 -28.54 -50.64
C VAL A 416 72.73 -27.91 -49.49
N LEU A 417 73.20 -28.75 -48.58
CA LEU A 417 74.06 -28.36 -47.47
C LEU A 417 75.51 -28.68 -47.85
N ASP A 418 76.45 -27.97 -47.27
CA ASP A 418 77.89 -28.15 -47.48
C ASP A 418 78.56 -27.91 -46.13
N ARG A 419 79.09 -28.98 -45.55
CA ARG A 419 79.68 -28.98 -44.21
C ARG A 419 80.99 -28.20 -44.18
N GLU A 420 81.79 -28.25 -45.25
CA GLU A 420 83.06 -27.55 -45.38
C GLU A 420 82.85 -26.03 -45.39
N ILE A 421 81.67 -25.55 -45.83
CA ILE A 421 81.26 -24.14 -45.71
C ILE A 421 80.63 -23.85 -44.33
N VAL A 422 79.58 -24.59 -43.95
CA VAL A 422 78.88 -24.40 -42.66
C VAL A 422 78.52 -25.75 -42.03
N SER A 423 79.20 -26.09 -40.93
CA SER A 423 79.01 -27.36 -40.23
C SER A 423 77.89 -27.38 -39.19
N GLU A 424 77.39 -26.22 -38.76
CA GLU A 424 76.31 -26.09 -37.78
C GLU A 424 75.41 -24.89 -38.07
N TYR A 425 74.10 -25.10 -37.97
CA TYR A 425 73.08 -24.07 -38.16
C TYR A 425 72.23 -23.87 -36.91
N ASN A 426 72.02 -22.61 -36.52
CA ASN A 426 71.04 -22.21 -35.51
C ASN A 426 69.78 -21.67 -36.19
N ILE A 427 68.77 -22.53 -36.32
CA ILE A 427 67.53 -22.21 -37.02
C ILE A 427 66.51 -21.68 -36.01
N THR A 428 66.22 -20.38 -36.03
CA THR A 428 65.19 -19.79 -35.17
C THR A 428 63.86 -19.69 -35.92
N VAL A 429 62.86 -20.43 -35.43
CA VAL A 429 61.47 -20.34 -35.87
C VAL A 429 60.72 -19.37 -34.96
N VAL A 430 59.94 -18.48 -35.57
CA VAL A 430 59.07 -17.51 -34.91
C VAL A 430 57.63 -17.84 -35.26
N ALA A 431 56.81 -18.10 -34.24
CA ALA A 431 55.36 -18.16 -34.34
C ALA A 431 54.79 -16.80 -33.94
N THR A 432 53.82 -16.29 -34.69
CA THR A 432 53.11 -15.03 -34.41
C THR A 432 51.62 -15.26 -34.61
N ASP A 433 50.82 -14.88 -33.63
CA ASP A 433 49.36 -14.91 -33.72
C ASP A 433 48.81 -13.82 -34.67
N GLY A 434 47.50 -13.84 -34.89
CA GLY A 434 46.76 -12.86 -35.68
C GLY A 434 46.12 -11.75 -34.85
N GLY A 435 46.36 -11.73 -33.54
CA GLY A 435 45.76 -10.78 -32.62
C GLY A 435 46.31 -9.37 -32.77
N ILE A 436 45.64 -8.41 -32.12
CA ILE A 436 46.04 -7.00 -32.12
C ILE A 436 46.09 -6.50 -30.67
N PRO A 437 47.28 -6.22 -30.10
CA PRO A 437 48.61 -6.39 -30.69
C PRO A 437 48.99 -7.88 -30.85
N PRO A 438 49.82 -8.23 -31.86
CA PRO A 438 50.20 -9.62 -32.06
C PRO A 438 51.24 -10.07 -31.03
N LEU A 439 51.07 -11.28 -30.51
CA LEU A 439 52.06 -11.94 -29.64
C LEU A 439 52.84 -12.99 -30.43
N SER A 440 54.06 -13.26 -29.96
CA SER A 440 54.95 -14.17 -30.67
C SER A 440 55.84 -14.97 -29.74
N ALA A 441 56.21 -16.16 -30.20
CA ALA A 441 57.17 -17.04 -29.53
C ALA A 441 58.26 -17.47 -30.50
N LYS A 442 59.45 -17.73 -29.95
CA LYS A 442 60.63 -18.16 -30.72
C LYS A 442 61.14 -19.50 -30.21
N LYS A 443 61.59 -20.35 -31.13
CA LYS A 443 62.29 -21.60 -30.82
C LYS A 443 63.49 -21.77 -31.74
N THR A 444 64.67 -21.97 -31.15
CA THR A 444 65.92 -22.20 -31.90
C THR A 444 66.28 -23.68 -31.91
N PHE A 445 66.63 -24.19 -33.08
CA PHE A 445 67.10 -25.55 -33.33
C PHE A 445 68.58 -25.52 -33.72
N SER A 446 69.42 -26.28 -33.02
CA SER A 446 70.84 -26.47 -33.40
C SER A 446 70.94 -27.74 -34.26
N LEU A 447 71.21 -27.53 -35.55
CA LEU A 447 71.34 -28.58 -36.54
C LEU A 447 72.82 -28.77 -36.89
N LYS A 448 73.34 -29.98 -36.74
CA LYS A 448 74.68 -30.35 -37.18
C LYS A 448 74.62 -31.01 -38.55
N VAL A 449 75.55 -30.66 -39.42
CA VAL A 449 75.72 -31.30 -40.73
C VAL A 449 76.70 -32.46 -40.58
N SER A 450 76.29 -33.67 -40.98
CA SER A 450 77.21 -34.82 -41.01
C SER A 450 77.96 -34.90 -42.32
N ASP A 451 79.23 -35.23 -42.20
CA ASP A 451 80.25 -35.35 -43.25
C ASP A 451 79.97 -36.50 -44.23
N VAL A 452 80.16 -36.23 -45.51
CA VAL A 452 80.22 -37.19 -46.60
C VAL A 452 81.54 -36.96 -47.34
N ASN A 453 82.31 -38.02 -47.56
CA ASN A 453 83.61 -37.89 -48.24
C ASN A 453 83.46 -37.58 -49.73
N ASP A 454 83.23 -36.31 -50.06
CA ASP A 454 83.07 -35.75 -51.41
C ASP A 454 84.28 -34.90 -51.85
N ASN A 455 85.18 -34.58 -50.91
CA ASN A 455 86.41 -33.83 -51.14
C ASN A 455 87.63 -34.78 -51.20
N ALA A 456 88.15 -35.02 -52.40
CA ALA A 456 89.37 -35.82 -52.57
C ALA A 456 90.60 -35.09 -52.01
N PRO A 457 91.58 -35.81 -51.41
CA PRO A 457 92.81 -35.18 -50.93
C PRO A 457 93.58 -34.56 -52.09
N VAL A 458 93.95 -33.29 -51.95
CA VAL A 458 94.70 -32.54 -52.97
C VAL A 458 96.12 -32.28 -52.46
N PHE A 459 97.12 -32.57 -53.29
CA PHE A 459 98.50 -32.20 -52.99
C PHE A 459 98.69 -30.68 -53.05
N PRO A 460 99.54 -30.08 -52.20
CA PRO A 460 99.82 -28.64 -52.26
C PRO A 460 100.46 -28.17 -53.58
N GLN A 461 101.09 -29.07 -54.33
CA GLN A 461 101.77 -28.80 -55.60
C GLN A 461 101.45 -29.89 -56.63
N SER A 462 101.38 -29.53 -57.91
CA SER A 462 101.12 -30.44 -59.02
C SER A 462 102.34 -31.28 -59.44
N LEU A 463 103.55 -30.86 -59.05
CA LEU A 463 104.80 -31.61 -59.13
C LEU A 463 105.66 -31.24 -57.93
N TYR A 464 106.34 -32.24 -57.36
CA TYR A 464 107.33 -32.10 -56.28
C TYR A 464 108.72 -32.42 -56.79
#